data_AF-A0A4P2SQZ0-F1
#
_entry.id   AF-A0A4P2SQZ0-F1
#
_cell.length_a   1.000
_cell.length_b   1.000
_cell.length_c   1.000
_cell.angle_alpha   90.00
_cell.angle_beta   90.00
_cell.angle_gamma   90.00
#
_symmetry.space_group_name_H-M   'P 1'
#
loop_
_entity.id
_entity.type
_entity.pdbx_description
1 polymer ?
#
loop_
_entity_poly.entity_id
_entity_poly.type
_entity_poly.pdbx_seq_one_letter_code
_entity_poly.pdbx_strand_id
1 'polypeptide(L)' 'MTSCEEARFYLKQCGLSALDRNQNGRPCEKLCR' A
#
# COMPACT_ATOMS: atom_id res chain seq x y z
N MET A 1 8.00 5.23 0.32
CA MET A 1 6.56 5.55 0.45
C MET A 1 6.42 6.53 1.58
N THR A 2 6.04 7.74 1.23
CA THR A 2 6.00 8.88 2.17
C THR A 2 4.58 9.18 2.66
N SER A 3 3.56 8.68 1.96
CA SER A 3 2.15 8.81 2.35
C SER A 3 1.33 7.55 2.07
N CYS A 4 0.25 7.36 2.84
CA CYS A 4 -0.68 6.24 2.67
C CYS A 4 -1.37 6.27 1.29
N GLU A 5 -1.70 7.45 0.77
CA GLU A 5 -2.28 7.61 -0.56
C GLU A 5 -1.34 7.13 -1.67
N GLU A 6 -0.06 7.48 -1.56
CA GLU A 6 0.98 7.02 -2.48
C GLU A 6 1.09 5.49 -2.42
N ALA A 7 1.09 4.90 -1.21
CA ALA A 7 1.10 3.45 -1.04
C ALA A 7 -0.10 2.77 -1.71
N ARG A 8 -1.31 3.34 -1.57
CA ARG A 8 -2.52 2.85 -2.25
C ARG A 8 -2.47 3.02 -3.76
N PHE A 9 -1.89 4.11 -4.25
CA PHE A 9 -1.68 4.33 -5.67
C PHE A 9 -0.78 3.24 -6.24
N TYR A 10 0.36 2.95 -5.62
CA TYR A 10 1.24 1.88 -6.09
C TYR A 10 0.60 0.48 -5.99
N LEU A 11 -0.17 0.20 -4.94
CA LEU A 11 -0.91 -1.06 -4.83
C LEU A 11 -1.92 -1.23 -5.98
N LYS A 12 -2.73 -0.20 -6.27
CA LYS A 12 -3.79 -0.28 -7.28
C LYS A 12 -3.31 -0.04 -8.71
N GLN A 13 -2.45 0.96 -8.90
CA GLN A 13 -2.01 1.43 -10.22
C GLN A 13 -0.82 0.63 -10.75
N CYS A 14 0.17 0.35 -9.88
CA CYS A 14 1.31 -0.49 -10.26
C CYS A 14 1.07 -1.98 -10.02
N GLY A 15 -0.01 -2.36 -9.32
CA GLY A 15 -0.26 -3.76 -8.98
C GLY A 15 0.79 -4.33 -8.02
N LEU A 16 1.40 -3.48 -7.20
CA LEU A 16 2.45 -3.89 -6.26
C LEU A 16 1.84 -4.60 -5.04
N SER A 17 1.42 -5.85 -5.25
CA SER A 17 0.85 -6.73 -4.21
C SER A 17 1.82 -6.97 -3.05
N ALA A 18 3.13 -6.82 -3.29
CA ALA A 18 4.16 -6.92 -2.26
C ALA A 18 4.02 -5.88 -1.13
N LEU A 19 3.33 -4.76 -1.40
CA LEU A 19 3.05 -3.71 -0.41
C LEU A 19 1.94 -4.10 0.57
N ASP A 20 1.06 -5.00 0.13
CA ASP A 20 -0.07 -5.53 0.87
C ASP A 20 0.21 -6.99 1.25
N ARG A 21 1.18 -7.16 2.17
CA ARG A 21 1.68 -8.49 2.58
C ARG A 21 0.61 -9.37 3.22
N ASN A 22 -0.40 -8.77 3.83
CA ASN A 22 -1.54 -9.45 4.45
C ASN A 22 -2.79 -9.45 3.56
N GLN A 23 -2.70 -8.92 2.34
CA GLN A 23 -3.77 -8.92 1.34
C GLN A 23 -5.08 -8.29 1.86
N ASN A 24 -4.96 -7.29 2.73
CA ASN A 24 -6.09 -6.61 3.37
C ASN A 24 -6.52 -5.33 2.62
N GLY A 25 -5.86 -5.02 1.50
CA GLY A 25 -6.09 -3.82 0.69
C GLY A 25 -5.51 -2.53 1.28
N ARG A 26 -4.76 -2.61 2.39
CA ARG A 26 -4.06 -1.51 3.06
C ARG A 26 -2.55 -1.73 2.99
N PRO A 27 -1.90 -1.17 1.96
CA PRO A 27 -0.46 -1.30 1.81
C PRO A 27 0.24 -0.50 2.91
N CYS A 28 1.32 -1.04 3.44
CA CYS A 28 2.16 -0.37 4.44
C CYS A 28 1.37 0.16 5.66
N GLU A 29 0.72 -0.71 6.44
CA GLU A 29 -0.07 -0.33 7.65
C GLU A 29 0.69 0.56 8.64
N LYS A 30 2.01 0.44 8.73
CA LYS A 30 2.85 1.32 9.56
C LYS A 30 2.85 2.78 9.10
N LEU A 31 2.60 3.02 7.82
CA LEU A 31 2.57 4.34 7.18
C LEU A 31 1.16 4.94 7.17
N CYS A 32 0.13 4.10 7.20
CA CYS A 32 -1.29 4.46 7.18
C CYS A 32 -1.91 4.57 8.58
N ARG A 33 -1.09 4.92 9.60
CA ARG A 33 -1.54 4.99 11.00
C ARG A 33 -2.45 6.18 11.26
#